data_AF-A0AAU7MGI1-F1
#
_entry.id   AF-A0AAU7MGI1-F1
#
_cell.length_a   1.000
_cell.length_b   1.000
_cell.length_c   1.000
_cell.angle_alpha   90.00
_cell.angle_beta   90.00
_cell.angle_gamma   90.00
#
_symmetry.space_group_name_H-M   'P 1'
#
loop_
_entity.id
_entity.type
_entity.pdbx_description
1 polymer ?
#
loop_
_entity_poly.entity_id
_entity_poly.type
_entity_poly.pdbx_seq_one_letter_code
_entity_poly.pdbx_strand_id
1 'polypeptide(L)'
;MGEKEFQELLAEQGGVCAICGGEDPQHLDHDHRTGWVRGILCFNCNGGLGQFRDSPARLARAITYLRGTTWQRVLIHPGVFQMCSPTRGRPPSQRS
;
A
#
# COMPACT_ATOMS: atom_id res chain seq x y z
N MET A 1 13.60 -19.48 7.22
CA MET A 1 14.36 -19.38 5.97
C MET A 1 15.81 -19.12 6.32
N GLY A 2 16.73 -19.91 5.79
CA GLY A 2 18.17 -19.69 5.96
C GLY A 2 18.73 -18.67 4.97
N GLU A 3 19.96 -18.21 5.19
CA GLU A 3 20.63 -17.22 4.32
C GLU A 3 20.68 -17.67 2.85
N LYS A 4 21.01 -18.94 2.59
CA LYS A 4 21.08 -19.50 1.23
C LYS A 4 19.73 -19.44 0.50
N GLU A 5 18.66 -19.86 1.17
CA GLU A 5 17.30 -19.83 0.63
C GLU A 5 16.84 -18.38 0.38
N PHE A 6 17.23 -17.45 1.25
CA PHE A 6 16.95 -16.03 1.06
C PHE A 6 17.66 -15.48 -0.18
N GLN A 7 18.95 -15.78 -0.36
CA GLN A 7 19.71 -15.32 -1.53
C GLN A 7 19.21 -15.96 -2.84
N GLU A 8 18.81 -17.23 -2.81
CA GLU A 8 18.19 -17.91 -3.96
C GLU A 8 16.88 -17.24 -4.36
N LEU A 9 15.98 -16.99 -3.40
CA LEU A 9 14.73 -16.27 -3.64
C LEU A 9 14.98 -14.83 -4.14
N LEU A 10 15.98 -14.14 -3.57
CA LEU A 10 16.36 -12.79 -4.01
C LEU A 10 16.87 -12.80 -5.45
N ALA A 11 17.68 -13.77 -5.83
CA ALA A 11 18.18 -13.93 -7.18
C ALA A 11 17.05 -14.26 -8.17
N GLU A 12 16.10 -15.12 -7.80
CA GLU A 12 14.90 -15.42 -8.60
C GLU A 12 14.02 -14.18 -8.82
N GLN A 13 13.95 -13.28 -7.83
CA GLN A 13 13.28 -11.97 -7.95
C GLN A 13 14.06 -10.93 -8.77
N GLY A 14 15.28 -11.24 -9.21
CA GLY A 14 16.15 -10.30 -9.93
C GLY A 14 16.84 -9.28 -9.04
N GLY A 15 16.99 -9.55 -7.74
CA GLY A 15 17.73 -8.68 -6.81
C GLY A 15 16.97 -7.41 -6.38
N VAL A 16 15.67 -7.32 -6.65
CA VAL A 16 14.86 -6.12 -6.39
C VAL A 16 13.62 -6.40 -5.56
N CYS A 17 13.09 -5.34 -4.94
CA CYS A 17 11.83 -5.40 -4.18
C CYS A 17 10.68 -5.88 -5.08
N ALA A 18 9.98 -6.94 -4.66
CA ALA A 18 8.90 -7.53 -5.45
C ALA A 18 7.70 -6.58 -5.71
N ILE A 19 7.56 -5.48 -4.97
CA ILE A 19 6.46 -4.52 -5.13
C ILE A 19 6.88 -3.29 -5.95
N CYS A 20 7.97 -2.62 -5.58
CA CYS A 20 8.33 -1.35 -6.19
C CYS A 20 9.54 -1.42 -7.14
N GLY A 21 10.20 -2.58 -7.25
CA GLY A 21 11.43 -2.75 -8.04
C GLY A 21 12.64 -1.98 -7.49
N GLY A 22 12.55 -1.45 -6.27
CA GLY A 22 13.66 -0.76 -5.62
C GLY A 22 14.80 -1.72 -5.24
N GLU A 23 15.99 -1.16 -5.15
CA GLU A 23 17.22 -1.87 -4.78
C GLU A 23 17.23 -2.27 -3.29
N ASP A 24 18.15 -3.17 -2.94
CA ASP A 24 18.43 -3.66 -1.59
C ASP A 24 17.18 -4.09 -0.77
N PRO A 25 16.31 -4.97 -1.29
CA PRO A 25 15.23 -5.53 -0.49
C PRO A 25 15.80 -6.49 0.57
N GLN A 26 15.38 -6.32 1.82
CA GLN A 26 15.93 -7.06 2.97
C GLN A 26 14.86 -7.76 3.81
N HIS A 27 13.58 -7.57 3.50
CA HIS A 27 12.49 -8.01 4.36
C HIS A 27 11.75 -9.18 3.70
N LEU A 28 11.80 -10.36 4.33
CA LEU A 28 11.03 -11.51 3.90
C LEU A 28 9.56 -11.33 4.27
N ASP A 29 8.73 -11.17 3.24
CA ASP A 29 7.29 -11.00 3.37
C ASP A 29 6.57 -12.35 3.26
N HIS A 30 5.55 -12.53 4.11
CA HIS A 30 4.79 -13.77 4.19
C HIS A 30 3.31 -13.49 4.45
N ASP A 31 2.45 -14.39 3.97
CA ASP A 31 1.03 -14.31 4.23
C ASP A 31 0.72 -14.67 5.68
N HIS A 32 0.20 -13.71 6.45
CA HIS A 32 -0.10 -13.88 7.88
C HIS A 32 -1.21 -14.89 8.19
N ARG A 33 -1.96 -15.40 7.20
CA ARG A 33 -3.01 -16.43 7.41
C ARG A 33 -2.48 -17.84 7.20
N THR A 34 -1.56 -17.99 6.25
CA THR A 34 -1.13 -19.29 5.74
C THR A 34 0.35 -19.58 6.00
N GLY A 35 1.14 -18.55 6.32
CA GLY A 35 2.58 -18.64 6.57
C GLY A 35 3.44 -18.74 5.30
N TRP A 36 2.84 -18.74 4.11
CA TRP A 36 3.58 -18.87 2.85
C TRP A 36 4.36 -17.59 2.56
N VAL A 37 5.62 -17.76 2.15
CA VAL A 37 6.46 -16.66 1.68
C VAL A 37 5.88 -16.10 0.39
N ARG A 38 5.75 -14.77 0.33
CA ARG A 38 5.29 -14.04 -0.86
C ARG A 38 6.46 -13.47 -1.66
N GLY A 39 7.54 -13.07 -0.97
CA GLY A 39 8.75 -12.56 -1.59
C GLY A 39 9.58 -11.70 -0.63
N ILE A 40 10.58 -11.01 -1.17
CA ILE A 40 11.46 -10.10 -0.45
C ILE A 40 11.16 -8.66 -0.86
N LEU A 41 10.96 -7.80 0.13
CA LEU A 41 10.54 -6.42 -0.01
C LEU A 41 11.56 -5.44 0.58
N CYS A 42 11.54 -4.20 0.10
CA CYS A 42 12.22 -3.09 0.77
C CYS A 42 11.46 -2.69 2.05
N PHE A 43 12.15 -1.97 2.95
CA PHE A 43 11.60 -1.52 4.22
C PHE A 43 10.26 -0.78 4.06
N ASN A 44 10.17 0.13 3.09
CA ASN A 44 8.98 0.96 2.85
C ASN A 44 7.78 0.15 2.36
N CYS A 45 8.00 -0.80 1.44
CA CYS A 45 6.92 -1.62 0.91
C CYS A 45 6.39 -2.60 1.96
N ASN A 46 7.30 -3.29 2.67
CA ASN A 46 6.94 -4.19 3.75
C ASN A 46 6.18 -3.46 4.86
N GLY A 47 6.73 -2.34 5.32
CA GLY A 47 6.07 -1.48 6.31
C GLY A 47 4.71 -0.97 5.82
N GLY A 48 4.61 -0.56 4.55
CA GLY A 48 3.38 -0.11 3.92
C GLY A 48 2.27 -1.18 3.96
N LEU A 49 2.57 -2.43 3.59
CA LEU A 49 1.60 -3.53 3.70
C LEU A 49 1.09 -3.70 5.14
N GLY A 50 2.01 -3.68 6.12
CA GLY A 50 1.68 -3.76 7.53
C GLY A 50 0.78 -2.62 8.02
N GLN A 51 1.01 -1.38 7.56
CA GLN A 51 0.15 -0.23 7.88
C GLN A 51 -1.28 -0.40 7.35
N PHE A 52 -1.44 -1.08 6.21
CA PHE A 52 -2.75 -1.45 5.68
C PHE A 52 -3.26 -2.80 6.23
N ARG A 53 -2.61 -3.36 7.26
CA ARG A 53 -2.92 -4.66 7.89
C ARG A 53 -3.02 -5.81 6.89
N ASP A 54 -2.15 -5.79 5.87
CA ASP A 54 -2.12 -6.79 4.80
C ASP A 54 -3.47 -6.98 4.11
N SER A 55 -4.35 -5.96 4.15
CA SER A 55 -5.73 -6.07 3.68
C SER A 55 -5.84 -5.57 2.24
N PRO A 56 -6.12 -6.45 1.26
CA PRO A 56 -6.33 -6.03 -0.12
C PRO A 56 -7.46 -5.00 -0.24
N ALA A 57 -8.51 -5.11 0.58
CA ALA A 57 -9.61 -4.16 0.62
C ALA A 57 -9.18 -2.75 1.06
N ARG A 58 -8.25 -2.65 2.03
CA ARG A 58 -7.72 -1.34 2.47
C ARG A 58 -6.77 -0.74 1.44
N LEU A 59 -5.91 -1.57 0.84
CA LEU A 59 -5.01 -1.15 -0.23
C LEU A 59 -5.78 -0.66 -1.46
N ALA A 60 -6.84 -1.37 -1.86
CA ALA A 60 -7.74 -0.95 -2.93
C ALA A 60 -8.37 0.42 -2.63
N ARG A 61 -8.84 0.64 -1.40
CA ARG A 61 -9.36 1.95 -0.97
C ARG A 61 -8.29 3.05 -0.98
N ALA A 62 -7.05 2.73 -0.66
CA ALA A 62 -5.94 3.67 -0.75
C ALA A 62 -5.67 4.08 -2.21
N ILE A 63 -5.75 3.14 -3.17
CA ILE A 63 -5.71 3.45 -4.61
C ILE A 63 -6.86 4.37 -5.01
N THR A 64 -8.10 4.06 -4.59
CA THR A 64 -9.27 4.92 -4.83
C THR A 64 -9.05 6.34 -4.26
N TYR A 65 -8.41 6.43 -3.09
CA TYR A 65 -8.09 7.70 -2.43
C TYR A 65 -7.09 8.52 -3.23
N LEU A 66 -5.97 7.92 -3.63
CA LEU A 66 -4.94 8.58 -4.44
C LEU A 66 -5.46 9.03 -5.81
N ARG A 67 -6.37 8.27 -6.40
CA ARG A 67 -7.04 8.64 -7.66
C ARG A 67 -8.02 9.81 -7.50
N GLY A 68 -8.16 10.39 -6.31
CA GLY A 68 -9.05 11.54 -6.05
C GLY A 68 -10.54 11.20 -6.11
N THR A 69 -10.86 9.91 -6.03
CA THR A 69 -12.24 9.39 -6.20
C THR A 69 -12.92 9.06 -4.88
N THR A 70 -12.26 9.19 -3.74
CA THR A 70 -12.91 8.91 -2.44
C THR A 70 -13.71 10.09 -1.92
N TRP A 71 -14.91 10.23 -2.48
CA TRP A 71 -15.98 11.15 -2.09
C TRP A 71 -17.00 10.42 -1.20
N GLN A 72 -17.52 11.10 -0.17
CA GLN A 72 -18.38 10.56 0.90
C GLN A 72 -19.83 11.00 0.78
N ARG A 73 -20.83 10.14 0.97
CA ARG A 73 -22.26 10.53 0.99
C ARG A 73 -22.58 11.38 2.23
N VAL A 74 -22.86 12.66 2.05
CA VAL A 74 -23.15 13.66 3.09
C VAL A 74 -24.63 14.02 3.10
N LEU A 75 -25.42 13.64 4.10
CA LEU A 75 -26.78 14.18 4.21
C LEU A 75 -26.74 15.72 4.31
N ILE A 76 -27.28 16.46 3.34
CA ILE A 76 -27.34 17.94 3.33
C ILE A 76 -28.71 18.49 3.71
N HIS A 77 -29.74 17.65 3.76
CA HIS A 77 -31.09 18.00 4.22
C HIS A 77 -31.80 16.70 4.66
N PRO A 78 -32.86 16.70 5.50
CA PRO A 78 -33.63 15.49 5.80
C PRO A 78 -33.96 14.66 4.54
N GLY A 79 -33.41 13.45 4.46
CA GLY A 79 -33.53 12.55 3.29
C GLY A 79 -32.60 12.82 2.09
N VAL A 80 -31.83 13.90 2.07
CA VAL A 80 -30.99 14.34 0.94
C VAL A 80 -29.50 14.18 1.26
N PHE A 81 -28.74 13.36 0.52
CA PHE A 81 -27.29 13.16 0.67
C PHE A 81 -26.46 13.74 -0.51
N GLN A 82 -25.19 14.10 -0.29
CA GLN A 82 -24.23 14.77 -1.18
C GLN A 82 -22.87 14.10 -1.05
N MET A 83 -22.40 13.41 -2.10
CA MET A 83 -21.05 12.86 -2.08
C MET A 83 -19.98 13.96 -2.12
N CYS A 84 -19.12 14.07 -1.12
CA CYS A 84 -18.01 15.03 -1.02
C CYS A 84 -16.65 14.32 -0.85
N SER A 85 -15.77 14.51 -1.80
CA SER A 85 -14.30 14.59 -1.73
C SER A 85 -13.95 15.81 -2.55
N PRO A 86 -12.69 15.99 -2.88
CA PRO A 86 -12.34 17.05 -3.78
C PRO A 86 -11.41 16.51 -4.86
N THR A 87 -11.60 16.89 -6.10
CA THR A 87 -10.46 17.27 -6.94
C THR A 87 -10.11 18.74 -6.67
N ARG A 88 -10.53 19.29 -5.52
CA ARG A 88 -9.97 20.49 -4.89
C ARG A 88 -9.44 20.18 -3.49
N GLY A 89 -8.28 19.54 -3.43
CA GLY A 89 -7.41 19.77 -2.28
C GLY A 89 -7.29 21.28 -2.11
N ARG A 90 -7.30 21.77 -0.87
CA ARG A 90 -6.83 23.12 -0.59
C ARG A 90 -5.49 23.28 -1.33
N PRO A 91 -5.27 24.35 -2.12
CA PRO A 91 -3.96 24.54 -2.74
C PRO A 91 -2.90 24.39 -1.65
N PRO A 92 -1.73 23.77 -1.95
CA PRO A 92 -0.67 23.67 -0.97
C PRO A 92 -0.51 25.04 -0.32
N SER A 93 -0.58 25.11 1.00
CA SER A 93 -0.40 26.40 1.67
C SER A 93 0.93 26.94 1.18
N GLN A 94 0.93 28.14 0.59
CA GLN A 94 2.17 28.88 0.42
C GLN A 94 2.70 29.09 1.85
N ARG A 95 3.56 28.17 2.32
CA ARG A 95 4.29 28.38 3.55
C ARG A 95 5.73 28.65 3.14
N SER A 96 6.15 29.79 3.69
CA SER A 96 7.48 30.33 3.93
C SER A 96 8.57 29.30 4.13
#